data_AF-A0A1R2BI13-F1
#
_entry.id   AF-A0A1R2BI13-F1
#
_cell.length_a   1.000
_cell.length_b   1.000
_cell.length_c   1.000
_cell.angle_alpha   90.00
_cell.angle_beta   90.00
_cell.angle_gamma   90.00
#
_symmetry.space_group_name_H-M   'P 1'
#
loop_
_entity.id
_entity.type
_entity.pdbx_description
1 polymer ?
#
loop_
_entity_poly.entity_id
_entity_poly.type
_entity_poly.pdbx_seq_one_letter_code
_entity_poly.pdbx_strand_id
1 'polypeptide(L)'
;MSRFRPSGGPGLQDFLFRSQVKELYRKLVKTAYKIPDLQTRTETMSFYKGEFKKLTDPKESKTQFSYLRNSVGSLAEMLNRSGVSKF
;
A
#
# COMPACT_ATOMS: atom_id res chain seq x y z
N MET A 1 -43.95 10.63 5.37
CA MET A 1 -43.01 9.74 4.64
C MET A 1 -41.58 10.19 4.88
N SER A 2 -40.88 9.57 5.83
CA SER A 2 -39.48 9.90 6.14
C SER A 2 -38.57 9.30 5.07
N ARG A 3 -37.89 10.15 4.30
CA ARG A 3 -36.84 9.73 3.37
C ARG A 3 -35.60 9.42 4.22
N PHE A 4 -35.31 8.14 4.45
CA PHE A 4 -33.98 7.70 4.88
C PHE A 4 -32.97 8.25 3.86
N ARG A 5 -32.21 9.29 4.23
CA ARG A 5 -31.01 9.67 3.49
C ARG A 5 -29.98 8.58 3.79
N PRO A 6 -29.48 7.82 2.81
CA PRO A 6 -28.35 6.94 3.08
C PRO A 6 -27.23 7.82 3.61
N SER A 7 -26.70 7.47 4.78
CA SER A 7 -25.54 8.13 5.36
C SER A 7 -24.45 8.13 4.30
N GLY A 8 -23.99 9.31 3.89
CA GLY A 8 -22.94 9.50 2.87
C GLY A 8 -21.54 9.07 3.35
N GLY A 9 -21.47 8.10 4.26
CA GLY A 9 -20.23 7.51 4.74
C GLY A 9 -19.75 6.40 3.81
N PRO A 10 -18.43 6.12 3.82
CA PRO A 10 -17.88 4.97 3.10
C PRO A 10 -18.57 3.69 3.54
N GLY A 11 -18.97 2.85 2.59
CA GLY A 11 -19.58 1.56 2.87
C GLY A 11 -18.57 0.59 3.52
N LEU A 12 -19.06 -0.55 4.03
CA LEU A 12 -18.19 -1.57 4.64
C LEU A 12 -17.03 -1.99 3.73
N GLN A 13 -17.29 -2.12 2.42
CA GLN A 13 -16.26 -2.48 1.44
C GLN A 13 -15.16 -1.41 1.33
N ASP A 14 -15.52 -0.13 1.38
CA ASP A 14 -14.57 0.97 1.35
C ASP A 14 -13.73 1.00 2.63
N PHE A 15 -14.34 0.71 3.78
CA PHE A 15 -13.64 0.59 5.05
C PHE A 15 -12.60 -0.55 5.02
N LEU A 16 -13.01 -1.74 4.58
CA LEU A 16 -12.12 -2.90 4.47
C LEU A 16 -10.98 -2.63 3.50
N PHE A 17 -11.27 -2.06 2.33
CA PHE A 17 -10.25 -1.70 1.34
C PHE A 17 -9.23 -0.71 1.93
N ARG A 18 -9.69 0.36 2.58
CA ARG A 18 -8.80 1.33 3.24
C ARG A 18 -7.93 0.69 4.31
N SER A 19 -8.45 -0.30 5.05
CA SER A 19 -7.65 -1.06 6.02
C SER A 19 -6.53 -1.84 5.34
N GLN A 20 -6.86 -2.57 4.27
CA GLN A 20 -5.89 -3.34 3.49
C GLN A 20 -4.80 -2.46 2.87
N VAL A 21 -5.17 -1.30 2.33
CA VAL A 21 -4.23 -0.31 1.79
C VAL A 21 -3.29 0.19 2.88
N LYS A 22 -3.80 0.51 4.07
CA LYS A 22 -2.97 0.95 5.20
C LYS A 22 -2.01 -0.14 5.67
N GLU A 23 -2.46 -1.38 5.75
CA GLU A 23 -1.60 -2.51 6.11
C GLU A 23 -0.46 -2.71 5.10
N LEU A 24 -0.78 -2.66 3.81
CA LEU A 24 0.23 -2.78 2.77
C LEU A 24 1.22 -1.62 2.81
N TYR A 25 0.75 -0.39 3.06
CA TYR A 25 1.64 0.77 3.21
C TYR A 25 2.59 0.62 4.39
N ARG A 26 2.10 0.15 5.55
CA ARG A 26 2.97 -0.15 6.71
C ARG A 26 4.00 -1.23 6.39
N LYS A 27 3.60 -2.27 5.65
CA LYS A 27 4.53 -3.33 5.20
C LYS A 27 5.63 -2.74 4.32
N LEU A 28 5.26 -1.94 3.32
CA LEU A 28 6.21 -1.23 2.47
C LEU A 28 7.18 -0.40 3.29
N VAL A 29 6.70 0.43 4.22
CA VAL A 29 7.55 1.27 5.06
C VAL A 29 8.59 0.40 5.76
N LYS A 30 8.16 -0.63 6.47
CA LYS A 30 9.07 -1.57 7.16
C LYS A 30 10.10 -2.19 6.21
N THR A 31 9.67 -2.58 5.01
CA THR A 31 10.54 -3.16 3.97
C THR A 31 11.55 -2.14 3.44
N ALA A 32 11.12 -0.93 3.11
CA ALA A 32 11.98 0.12 2.58
C ALA A 32 13.05 0.56 3.58
N TYR A 33 12.73 0.59 4.88
CA TYR A 33 13.71 0.89 5.92
C TYR A 33 14.84 -0.15 6.05
N LYS A 34 14.69 -1.34 5.44
CA LYS A 34 15.79 -2.31 5.34
C LYS A 34 16.84 -1.91 4.29
N ILE A 35 16.50 -1.02 3.35
CA ILE A 35 17.44 -0.53 2.32
C ILE A 35 18.51 0.33 3.01
N PRO A 36 19.80 -0.06 3.01
CA PRO A 36 20.83 0.65 3.76
C PRO A 36 21.09 2.04 3.20
N ASP A 37 21.15 2.14 1.87
CA ASP A 37 21.37 3.40 1.17
C ASP A 37 20.18 4.36 1.34
N LEU A 38 20.49 5.56 1.85
CA LEU A 38 19.48 6.56 2.20
C LEU A 38 18.79 7.13 0.95
N GLN A 39 19.56 7.33 -0.13
CA GLN A 39 19.02 7.87 -1.38
C GLN A 39 18.04 6.87 -2.00
N THR A 40 18.47 5.63 -2.20
CA THR A 40 17.64 4.54 -2.73
C THR A 40 16.40 4.31 -1.88
N ARG A 41 16.53 4.36 -0.54
CA ARG A 41 15.38 4.28 0.37
C ARG A 41 14.37 5.40 0.13
N THR A 42 14.86 6.63 0.00
CA THR A 42 14.03 7.82 -0.19
C THR A 42 13.32 7.79 -1.53
N GLU A 43 14.02 7.43 -2.60
CA GLU A 43 13.47 7.26 -3.95
C GLU A 43 12.41 6.16 -3.97
N THR A 44 12.70 5.00 -3.36
CA THR A 44 11.75 3.89 -3.22
C THR A 44 10.48 4.36 -2.51
N MET A 45 10.63 5.00 -1.35
CA MET A 45 9.49 5.52 -0.58
C MET A 45 8.67 6.55 -1.36
N SER A 46 9.34 7.43 -2.12
CA SER A 46 8.68 8.44 -2.96
C SER A 46 7.86 7.79 -4.07
N PHE A 47 8.46 6.84 -4.80
CA PHE A 47 7.80 6.09 -5.87
C PHE A 47 6.52 5.42 -5.37
N TYR A 48 6.64 4.58 -4.34
CA TYR A 48 5.48 3.85 -3.84
C TYR A 48 4.44 4.80 -3.22
N LYS A 49 4.83 5.88 -2.54
CA LYS A 49 3.87 6.89 -2.05
C LYS A 49 3.04 7.47 -3.20
N GLY A 50 3.64 7.64 -4.38
CA GLY A 50 2.92 7.98 -5.62
C GLY A 50 1.89 6.93 -6.02
N GLU A 51 2.27 5.65 -6.01
CA GLU A 51 1.36 4.54 -6.33
C GLU A 51 0.20 4.40 -5.34
N PHE A 52 0.46 4.54 -4.03
CA PHE A 52 -0.58 4.50 -3.01
C PHE A 52 -1.60 5.65 -3.14
N LYS A 53 -1.17 6.83 -3.61
CA LYS A 53 -2.08 7.96 -3.85
C LYS A 53 -3.07 7.71 -4.98
N LYS A 54 -2.77 6.79 -5.91
CA LYS A 54 -3.67 6.43 -7.02
C LYS A 54 -4.82 5.52 -6.57
N LEU A 55 -4.73 4.93 -5.37
CA LEU A 55 -5.75 4.03 -4.80
C LEU A 55 -6.89 4.83 -4.13
N THR A 56 -7.58 5.67 -4.90
CA THR A 56 -8.62 6.59 -4.39
C THR A 56 -10.01 5.95 -4.30
N ASP A 57 -10.41 5.18 -5.32
CA ASP A 57 -11.69 4.47 -5.37
C ASP A 57 -11.48 2.94 -5.27
N PRO A 58 -12.02 2.27 -4.23
CA PRO A 58 -11.93 0.82 -4.06
C PRO A 58 -12.41 0.00 -5.26
N LYS A 59 -13.41 0.47 -6.03
CA LYS A 59 -13.97 -0.27 -7.16
C LYS A 59 -13.03 -0.28 -8.36
N GLU A 60 -12.40 0.85 -8.64
CA GLU A 60 -11.48 1.03 -9.76
C GLU A 60 -10.06 0.57 -9.41
N SER A 61 -9.72 0.60 -8.12
CA SER A 61 -8.35 0.37 -7.65
C SER A 61 -8.02 -1.09 -7.33
N LYS A 62 -8.95 -2.05 -7.46
CA LYS A 62 -8.68 -3.47 -7.10
C LYS A 62 -7.49 -4.05 -7.85
N THR A 63 -7.47 -3.86 -9.17
CA THR A 63 -6.40 -4.37 -10.03
C THR A 63 -5.06 -3.71 -9.67
N GLN A 64 -5.07 -2.38 -9.50
CA GLN A 64 -3.87 -1.63 -9.12
C GLN A 64 -3.36 -2.01 -7.73
N PHE A 65 -4.26 -2.24 -6.77
CA PHE A 65 -3.93 -2.73 -5.44
C PHE A 65 -3.25 -4.11 -5.49
N SER A 66 -3.75 -5.02 -6.31
CA SER A 66 -3.13 -6.34 -6.50
C SER A 66 -1.71 -6.23 -7.09
N TYR A 67 -1.52 -5.38 -8.10
CA TYR A 67 -0.18 -5.12 -8.65
C TYR A 67 0.76 -4.52 -7.60
N LEU A 68 0.29 -3.53 -6.84
CA LEU A 68 1.07 -2.88 -5.80
C LEU A 68 1.44 -3.87 -4.68
N ARG A 69 0.50 -4.75 -4.31
CA ARG A 69 0.73 -5.81 -3.33
C ARG A 69 1.83 -6.77 -3.77
N ASN A 70 1.80 -7.20 -5.03
CA ASN A 70 2.81 -8.07 -5.60
C ASN A 70 4.17 -7.37 -5.66
N SER A 71 4.20 -6.12 -6.10
CA SER A 71 5.42 -5.30 -6.18
C SER A 71 6.10 -5.12 -4.82
N VAL A 72 5.34 -4.79 -3.76
CA VAL A 72 5.86 -4.72 -2.39
C VAL A 72 6.36 -6.09 -1.90
N GLY A 73 5.69 -7.18 -2.29
CA GLY A 73 6.12 -8.55 -2.02
C GLY A 73 7.48 -8.86 -2.66
N SER A 74 7.62 -8.60 -3.95
CA SER A 74 8.87 -8.79 -4.70
C SER A 74 10.01 -7.95 -4.13
N LEU A 75 9.76 -6.70 -3.75
CA LEU A 75 10.77 -5.87 -3.08
C LEU A 75 11.26 -6.52 -1.78
N ALA A 76 10.34 -7.01 -0.94
CA ALA A 76 10.71 -7.68 0.31
C ALA A 76 11.54 -8.95 0.06
N GLU A 77 11.16 -9.76 -0.93
CA GLU A 77 11.91 -10.95 -1.33
C GLU A 77 13.31 -10.62 -1.85
N MET A 78 13.44 -9.59 -2.70
CA MET A 78 14.72 -9.13 -3.22
C MET A 78 15.65 -8.67 -2.09
N LEU A 79 15.13 -7.88 -1.14
CA LEU A 79 15.93 -7.43 0.01
C LEU A 79 16.33 -8.59 0.93
N ASN A 80 15.48 -9.59 1.10
CA ASN A 80 15.84 -10.81 1.85
C ASN A 80 16.94 -11.61 1.13
N ARG A 81 16.84 -11.81 -0.19
CA ARG A 81 17.82 -12.56 -0.99
C ARG A 81 19.18 -11.86 -1.07
N SER A 82 19.18 -10.53 -1.13
CA SER A 82 20.42 -9.74 -1.15
C SER A 82 21.21 -9.77 0.17
N GLY A 83 20.71 -10.46 1.21
CA GLY A 83 21.36 -10.53 2.52
C GLY A 83 21.26 -9.23 3.33
N VAL A 84 20.58 -8.22 2.78
CA VAL A 84 20.33 -6.92 3.41
C VAL A 84 19.36 -7.04 4.60
N SER A 85 18.50 -8.06 4.61
CA SER A 85 17.61 -8.39 5.72
C SER A 85 18.15 -9.55 6.56
N LYS A 86 19.18 -9.31 7.39
CA LYS A 86 19.57 -10.22 8.48
C LYS A 86 19.05 -9.75 9.84
N PHE A 87 17.85 -9.19 9.93
CA PHE A 87 17.21 -8.82 11.21
C PHE A 87 15.69 -8.90 11.09
#